data_AF-A0A1A9W424-F1
#
_entry.id   AF-A0A1A9W424-F1
#
_cell.length_a   1.000
_cell.length_b   1.000
_cell.length_c   1.000
_cell.angle_alpha   90.00
_cell.angle_beta   90.00
_cell.angle_gamma   90.00
#
_symmetry.space_group_name_H-M   'P 1'
#
loop_
_entity.id
_entity.type
_entity.pdbx_description
1 polymer ?
#
loop_
_entity_poly.entity_id
_entity_poly.type
_entity_poly.pdbx_seq_one_letter_code
_entity_poly.pdbx_strand_id
1 'polypeptide(L)'
;MEIHKGEYSFSLLFPSRKQPNVTKTARTQLRTLLGLSRPLKIDFIPKAKEVFLYLQPQSITYRRSKAASVCISLEHETNTVTKLTDFYTEDNKIYMDTFSDEKPTFSLTIKQDDLEDIEKFTDSPLKLTLYEDVSSDNDEVHFAHSKKDPTKKKAVAYGYVDLMQFFLNKRAHSTVGTFLYPLDVSFASDSCKITWEIYSLMPIIKEVKFSNVIFIGFASLFNIDDNLLENCDDLVATLSFQPKYSNKGTKYEKIPICKYTAFTKKIIYQQSTFYKWENLKDPQLKNYDSLGICSDIELPKIKLFDKLLCTENVDFNFSDINMKDDYALVCNSMHRFILTDKMHIALEKHLVCDEHEIIVEIFKESEPAKMFLQGFIDLSVFMYPGVTNCSFGVELKPPMTSLNLSTSLKSWEGYESFYNKTYHNEILKKTSFAIVTFCMKLPMTNSAEDLNEAYNVNEMQQNIFKDCWRTKVVKRGPPLSKDRTCKEHYKEFDENILRLIHYLDKNNELSTSENKSFFCSQITNISSRILPLISCDFNERYPTETNIEFVVRLFPY
;
A
#
# COMPACT_ATOMS: atom_id res chain seq x y z
N MET A 1 -33.11 4.22 -35.07
CA MET A 1 -32.16 5.14 -35.75
C MET A 1 -32.72 6.53 -35.57
N GLU A 2 -32.34 7.22 -34.49
CA GLU A 2 -32.58 8.65 -34.29
C GLU A 2 -31.65 9.09 -33.15
N ILE A 3 -30.77 10.03 -33.47
CA ILE A 3 -29.69 10.53 -32.61
C ILE A 3 -30.21 11.82 -31.97
N HIS A 4 -30.46 11.81 -30.67
CA HIS A 4 -30.73 13.05 -29.94
C HIS A 4 -29.42 13.81 -29.73
N LYS A 5 -29.37 15.01 -30.33
CA LYS A 5 -28.33 16.03 -30.14
C LYS A 5 -28.39 16.56 -28.72
N GLY A 6 -27.31 16.37 -27.95
CA GLY A 6 -27.13 16.99 -26.64
C GLY A 6 -26.89 18.50 -26.76
N GLU A 7 -27.46 19.24 -25.82
CA GLU A 7 -27.35 20.69 -25.66
C GLU A 7 -25.91 21.08 -25.28
N TYR A 8 -25.37 22.08 -25.98
CA TYR A 8 -24.07 22.67 -25.70
C TYR A 8 -24.26 23.97 -24.91
N SER A 9 -23.74 24.04 -23.68
CA SER A 9 -23.60 25.31 -22.96
C SER A 9 -22.25 25.96 -23.31
N PHE A 10 -22.31 27.12 -23.95
CA PHE A 10 -21.14 27.98 -24.18
C PHE A 10 -21.03 28.99 -23.03
N SER A 11 -20.01 28.85 -22.18
CA SER A 11 -19.62 29.90 -21.25
C SER A 11 -18.47 30.70 -21.85
N LEU A 12 -18.81 31.74 -22.61
CA LEU A 12 -17.85 32.75 -23.08
C LEU A 12 -17.64 33.78 -21.95
N LEU A 13 -16.49 33.71 -21.29
CA LEU A 13 -16.01 34.80 -20.43
C LEU A 13 -15.46 35.92 -21.32
N PHE A 14 -16.27 36.95 -21.58
CA PHE A 14 -15.75 38.24 -22.04
C PHE A 14 -15.70 39.23 -20.86
N PRO A 15 -14.58 39.93 -20.65
CA PRO A 15 -14.48 40.99 -19.66
C PRO A 15 -15.26 42.23 -20.14
N SER A 16 -16.29 42.59 -19.37
CA SER A 16 -17.07 43.81 -19.55
C SER A 16 -16.25 45.05 -19.17
N ARG A 17 -15.87 45.89 -20.15
CA ARG A 17 -15.69 47.33 -19.93
C ARG A 17 -15.89 48.15 -21.22
N LYS A 18 -17.09 48.74 -21.30
CA LYS A 18 -17.49 50.03 -21.91
C LYS A 18 -16.64 50.57 -23.09
N GLN A 19 -17.23 50.53 -24.28
CA GLN A 19 -17.06 51.52 -25.37
C GLN A 19 -17.92 52.79 -25.09
N PRO A 20 -17.89 53.89 -25.88
CA PRO A 20 -17.23 54.12 -27.19
C PRO A 20 -16.49 55.47 -27.37
N ASN A 21 -15.67 55.59 -28.44
CA ASN A 21 -15.85 56.62 -29.47
C ASN A 21 -14.85 56.47 -30.65
N VAL A 22 -15.43 56.21 -31.82
CA VAL A 22 -15.13 56.73 -33.18
C VAL A 22 -13.67 57.07 -33.54
N THR A 23 -13.10 56.39 -34.55
CA THR A 23 -12.79 56.96 -35.90
C THR A 23 -12.01 55.99 -36.80
N LYS A 24 -12.25 56.15 -38.11
CA LYS A 24 -11.70 55.40 -39.24
C LYS A 24 -10.19 55.65 -39.42
N THR A 25 -9.34 54.65 -39.17
CA THR A 25 -8.04 54.47 -39.87
C THR A 25 -7.33 53.22 -39.35
N ALA A 26 -7.33 52.13 -40.12
CA ALA A 26 -6.28 51.10 -40.10
C ALA A 26 -6.61 50.02 -41.14
N ARG A 27 -6.63 50.40 -42.42
CA ARG A 27 -6.86 49.46 -43.55
C ARG A 27 -5.55 48.98 -44.19
N THR A 28 -4.44 49.01 -43.47
CA THR A 28 -3.12 48.72 -44.04
C THR A 28 -2.19 47.96 -43.10
N GLN A 29 -2.66 46.88 -42.46
CA GLN A 29 -1.77 45.88 -41.83
C GLN A 29 -2.34 44.44 -41.93
N LEU A 30 -3.03 44.13 -43.02
CA LEU A 30 -3.68 42.83 -43.25
C LEU A 30 -2.94 41.97 -44.31
N ARG A 31 -1.59 41.95 -44.25
CA ARG A 31 -0.77 41.08 -45.11
C ARG A 31 0.42 40.39 -44.43
N THR A 32 0.48 40.36 -43.11
CA THR A 32 1.63 39.76 -42.38
C THR A 32 1.26 38.76 -41.28
N LEU A 33 0.11 38.09 -41.39
CA LEU A 33 -0.31 37.03 -40.46
C LEU A 33 -0.89 35.81 -41.20
N LEU A 34 -0.28 35.43 -42.33
CA LEU A 34 -0.59 34.19 -43.08
C LEU A 34 0.49 33.11 -42.90
N GLY A 35 1.10 33.05 -41.72
CA GLY A 35 2.09 32.03 -41.40
C GLY A 35 2.17 31.85 -39.89
N LEU A 36 1.25 31.05 -39.34
CA LEU A 36 1.34 30.36 -38.04
C LEU A 36 0.01 29.61 -37.77
N SER A 37 -0.38 28.70 -38.66
CA SER A 37 -1.38 27.69 -38.33
C SER A 37 -0.69 26.46 -37.72
N ARG A 38 -0.32 26.54 -36.45
CA ARG A 38 -0.17 25.31 -35.64
C ARG A 38 -1.60 24.89 -35.26
N PRO A 39 -2.02 23.64 -35.50
CA PRO A 39 -3.30 23.20 -34.97
C PRO A 39 -3.22 23.30 -33.45
N LEU A 40 -4.15 24.06 -32.85
CA LEU A 40 -4.38 24.00 -31.42
C LEU A 40 -4.66 22.54 -31.08
N LYS A 41 -3.72 21.87 -30.40
CA LYS A 41 -4.03 20.63 -29.69
C LYS A 41 -5.10 21.01 -28.66
N ILE A 42 -6.35 20.74 -29.01
CA ILE A 42 -7.42 20.66 -28.04
C ILE A 42 -7.13 19.37 -27.28
N ASP A 43 -6.48 19.48 -26.13
CA ASP A 43 -6.42 18.38 -25.18
C ASP A 43 -7.87 18.17 -24.70
N PHE A 44 -8.56 17.25 -25.35
CA PHE A 44 -9.80 16.70 -24.83
C PHE A 44 -9.42 15.99 -23.54
N ILE A 45 -9.56 16.66 -22.40
CA ILE A 45 -9.62 15.98 -21.11
C ILE A 45 -10.92 15.18 -21.17
N PRO A 46 -10.89 13.84 -21.33
CA PRO A 46 -12.10 13.05 -21.31
C PRO A 46 -12.75 13.28 -19.95
N LYS A 47 -14.02 13.67 -19.90
CA LYS A 47 -14.74 13.67 -18.63
C LYS A 47 -14.67 12.24 -18.08
N ALA A 48 -14.19 12.10 -16.84
CA ALA A 48 -14.09 10.81 -16.16
C ALA A 48 -15.45 10.10 -16.27
N LYS A 49 -15.44 8.91 -16.87
CA LYS A 49 -16.66 8.16 -17.15
C LYS A 49 -17.00 7.33 -15.93
N GLU A 50 -18.22 7.46 -15.42
CA GLU A 50 -18.70 6.57 -14.37
C GLU A 50 -18.87 5.16 -14.91
N VAL A 51 -18.29 4.20 -14.20
CA VAL A 51 -18.39 2.76 -14.42
C VAL A 51 -18.87 2.10 -13.15
N PHE A 52 -19.51 0.94 -13.29
CA PHE A 52 -20.10 0.22 -12.18
C PHE A 52 -19.42 -1.13 -12.00
N LEU A 53 -19.07 -1.43 -10.75
CA LEU A 53 -18.72 -2.77 -10.30
C LEU A 53 -19.95 -3.38 -9.62
N TYR A 54 -20.46 -4.47 -10.17
CA TYR A 54 -21.63 -5.17 -9.67
C TYR A 54 -21.21 -6.33 -8.76
N LEU A 55 -21.88 -6.46 -7.62
CA LEU A 55 -21.66 -7.47 -6.60
C LEU A 55 -22.96 -8.27 -6.42
N GLN A 56 -22.97 -9.53 -6.86
CA GLN A 56 -24.14 -10.38 -6.77
C GLN A 56 -23.84 -11.62 -5.89
N PRO A 57 -24.39 -11.69 -4.66
CA PRO A 57 -24.32 -12.89 -3.84
C PRO A 57 -25.14 -14.03 -4.47
N GLN A 58 -24.48 -15.13 -4.80
CA GLN A 58 -25.08 -16.32 -5.43
C GLN A 58 -25.57 -17.36 -4.42
N SER A 59 -24.82 -17.55 -3.34
CA SER A 59 -25.17 -18.51 -2.29
C SER A 59 -24.61 -18.04 -0.96
N ILE A 60 -25.38 -18.20 0.12
CA ILE A 60 -24.94 -17.91 1.48
C ILE A 60 -25.22 -19.13 2.35
N THR A 61 -24.20 -19.57 3.10
CA THR A 61 -24.30 -20.72 4.01
C THR A 61 -23.88 -20.27 5.39
N TYR A 62 -24.83 -20.29 6.33
CA TYR A 62 -24.61 -19.99 7.73
C TYR A 62 -25.46 -20.94 8.58
N ARG A 63 -24.86 -21.59 9.58
CA ARG A 63 -25.53 -22.67 10.33
C ARG A 63 -26.67 -22.15 11.21
N ARG A 64 -26.50 -20.97 11.81
CA ARG A 64 -27.45 -20.39 12.78
C ARG A 64 -28.57 -19.58 12.14
N SER A 65 -28.56 -19.38 10.83
CA SER A 65 -29.64 -18.68 10.10
C SER A 65 -31.01 -19.34 10.25
N LYS A 66 -31.06 -20.62 10.66
CA LYS A 66 -32.31 -21.34 10.93
C LYS A 66 -32.93 -21.00 12.29
N ALA A 67 -32.16 -20.44 13.20
CA ALA A 67 -32.57 -20.23 14.60
C ALA A 67 -32.78 -18.75 14.95
N ALA A 68 -32.22 -17.82 14.17
CA ALA A 68 -32.33 -16.39 14.38
C ALA A 68 -32.54 -15.66 13.05
N SER A 69 -33.16 -14.48 13.12
CA SER A 69 -33.16 -13.53 12.00
C SER A 69 -31.75 -12.96 11.83
N VAL A 70 -31.22 -13.09 10.61
CA VAL A 70 -29.83 -12.78 10.27
C VAL A 70 -29.80 -11.82 9.10
N CYS A 71 -28.99 -10.77 9.21
CA CYS A 71 -28.68 -9.89 8.09
C CYS A 71 -27.17 -9.63 7.96
N ILE A 72 -26.69 -9.47 6.74
CA ILE A 72 -25.30 -9.11 6.43
C ILE A 72 -25.28 -7.68 5.89
N SER A 73 -24.53 -6.79 6.54
CA SER A 73 -24.28 -5.41 6.08
C SER A 73 -23.06 -5.40 5.14
N LEU A 74 -23.16 -4.63 4.06
CA LEU A 74 -22.07 -4.38 3.13
C LEU A 74 -21.66 -2.92 3.23
N GLU A 75 -20.40 -2.68 3.58
CA GLU A 75 -19.88 -1.33 3.80
C GLU A 75 -18.52 -1.16 3.11
N HIS A 76 -18.34 -0.08 2.38
CA HIS A 76 -17.05 0.36 1.90
C HIS A 76 -16.74 1.71 2.54
N GLU A 77 -15.52 1.88 3.05
CA GLU A 77 -15.15 3.01 3.91
C GLU A 77 -15.43 4.38 3.26
N THR A 78 -15.17 4.46 1.96
CA THR A 78 -15.14 5.73 1.22
C THR A 78 -16.09 5.78 0.03
N ASN A 79 -16.67 4.65 -0.39
CA ASN A 79 -17.53 4.58 -1.57
C ASN A 79 -18.91 4.08 -1.19
N THR A 80 -19.92 4.70 -1.76
CA THR A 80 -21.32 4.33 -1.51
C THR A 80 -21.65 3.04 -2.22
N VAL A 81 -21.87 1.98 -1.45
CA VAL A 81 -22.52 0.76 -1.95
C VAL A 81 -24.00 1.10 -2.17
N THR A 82 -24.58 0.67 -3.29
CA THR A 82 -26.00 0.87 -3.58
C THR A 82 -26.66 -0.47 -3.88
N LYS A 83 -27.71 -0.84 -3.14
CA LYS A 83 -28.57 -1.98 -3.48
C LYS A 83 -29.41 -1.60 -4.72
N LEU A 84 -29.34 -2.43 -5.76
CA LEU A 84 -30.13 -2.25 -6.98
C LEU A 84 -31.53 -2.81 -6.76
N THR A 85 -32.46 -1.93 -6.41
CA THR A 85 -33.89 -2.22 -6.25
C THR A 85 -34.72 -1.21 -7.03
N ASP A 86 -35.95 -1.59 -7.39
CA ASP A 86 -36.90 -0.70 -8.08
C ASP A 86 -37.23 0.58 -7.27
N PHE A 87 -36.97 0.55 -5.96
CA PHE A 87 -37.11 1.67 -5.05
C PHE A 87 -35.74 2.02 -4.44
N TYR A 88 -35.40 3.31 -4.37
CA TYR A 88 -34.23 3.78 -3.63
C TYR A 88 -34.46 3.54 -2.13
N THR A 89 -33.95 2.43 -1.60
CA THR A 89 -33.82 2.21 -0.16
C THR A 89 -32.35 2.23 0.21
N GLU A 90 -31.98 2.94 1.28
CA GLU A 90 -30.60 3.03 1.79
C GLU A 90 -30.13 1.71 2.45
N ASP A 91 -30.82 0.59 2.18
CA ASP A 91 -30.64 -0.65 2.90
C ASP A 91 -29.61 -1.55 2.19
N ASN A 92 -28.33 -1.30 2.46
CA ASN A 92 -27.20 -2.09 1.98
C ASN A 92 -27.03 -3.42 2.75
N LYS A 93 -28.14 -4.13 2.97
CA LYS A 93 -28.19 -5.38 3.73
C LYS A 93 -28.73 -6.53 2.90
N ILE A 94 -28.17 -7.70 3.15
CA ILE A 94 -28.70 -8.98 2.69
C ILE A 94 -29.43 -9.62 3.87
N TYR A 95 -30.74 -9.79 3.75
CA TYR A 95 -31.53 -10.51 4.73
C TYR A 95 -31.59 -11.99 4.36
N MET A 96 -31.27 -12.88 5.31
CA MET A 96 -31.17 -14.32 5.02
C MET A 96 -32.52 -15.00 4.77
N ASP A 97 -33.58 -14.47 5.37
CA ASP A 97 -34.95 -14.96 5.24
C ASP A 97 -35.51 -14.74 3.82
N THR A 98 -35.22 -13.60 3.19
CA THR A 98 -35.69 -13.27 1.83
C THR A 98 -34.65 -13.55 0.74
N PHE A 99 -33.43 -13.96 1.10
CA PHE A 99 -32.31 -14.11 0.14
C PHE A 99 -32.62 -15.04 -1.03
N SER A 100 -33.33 -16.16 -0.80
CA SER A 100 -33.62 -17.14 -1.85
C SER A 100 -34.51 -16.58 -2.95
N ASP A 101 -35.37 -15.62 -2.61
CA ASP A 101 -36.33 -14.99 -3.52
C ASP A 101 -35.78 -13.70 -4.13
N GLU A 102 -35.11 -12.86 -3.34
CA GLU A 102 -34.61 -11.55 -3.80
C GLU A 102 -33.30 -11.63 -4.60
N LYS A 103 -32.32 -12.43 -4.13
CA LYS A 103 -30.93 -12.45 -4.64
C LYS A 103 -30.41 -11.05 -5.02
N PRO A 104 -30.29 -10.15 -4.03
CA PRO A 104 -30.09 -8.73 -4.29
C PRO A 104 -28.76 -8.46 -4.99
N THR A 105 -28.72 -7.53 -5.94
CA THR A 105 -27.48 -7.09 -6.58
C THR A 105 -27.08 -5.73 -6.03
N PHE A 106 -25.79 -5.54 -5.75
CA PHE A 106 -25.25 -4.26 -5.31
C PHE A 106 -24.34 -3.67 -6.39
N SER A 107 -24.22 -2.35 -6.43
CA SER A 107 -23.26 -1.66 -7.29
C SER A 107 -22.41 -0.67 -6.51
N LEU A 108 -21.16 -0.56 -6.96
CA LEU A 108 -20.22 0.49 -6.59
C LEU A 108 -19.96 1.35 -7.82
N THR A 109 -20.18 2.65 -7.69
CA THR A 109 -19.87 3.63 -8.73
C THR A 109 -18.40 4.03 -8.62
N ILE A 110 -17.67 3.95 -9.73
CA ILE A 110 -16.24 4.25 -9.81
C ILE A 110 -16.03 5.15 -11.02
N LYS A 111 -15.26 6.24 -10.89
CA LYS A 111 -14.83 7.01 -12.04
C LYS A 111 -13.67 6.29 -12.74
N GLN A 112 -13.86 5.93 -14.00
CA GLN A 112 -12.85 5.28 -14.83
C GLN A 112 -11.58 6.13 -14.88
N ASP A 113 -10.42 5.49 -14.64
CA ASP A 113 -9.08 6.11 -14.63
C ASP A 113 -8.85 7.22 -13.58
N ASP A 114 -9.77 7.42 -12.63
CA ASP A 114 -9.63 8.39 -11.57
C ASP A 114 -8.75 7.85 -10.43
N LEU A 115 -7.63 8.54 -10.15
CA LEU A 115 -6.65 8.07 -9.17
C LEU A 115 -7.15 8.14 -7.73
N GLU A 116 -7.98 9.13 -7.40
CA GLU A 116 -8.55 9.26 -6.05
C GLU A 116 -9.53 8.12 -5.77
N ASP A 117 -10.35 7.77 -6.76
CA ASP A 117 -11.25 6.62 -6.65
C ASP A 117 -10.46 5.31 -6.59
N ILE A 118 -9.37 5.13 -7.35
CA ILE A 118 -8.52 3.94 -7.28
C ILE A 118 -7.86 3.80 -5.89
N GLU A 119 -7.33 4.89 -5.34
CA GLU A 119 -6.65 4.92 -4.05
C GLU A 119 -7.57 4.39 -2.92
N LYS A 120 -8.86 4.76 -2.96
CA LYS A 120 -9.88 4.29 -2.03
C LYS A 120 -10.05 2.77 -1.96
N PHE A 121 -9.82 2.03 -3.04
CA PHE A 121 -9.92 0.56 -3.06
C PHE A 121 -8.58 -0.12 -2.80
N THR A 122 -7.50 0.66 -2.79
CA THR A 122 -6.15 0.12 -2.69
C THR A 122 -5.94 -0.52 -1.32
N ASP A 123 -6.40 0.12 -0.25
CA ASP A 123 -6.20 -0.39 1.11
C ASP A 123 -7.49 -0.59 1.91
N SER A 124 -8.66 -0.34 1.31
CA SER A 124 -9.97 -0.53 1.96
C SER A 124 -10.78 -1.58 1.21
N PRO A 125 -10.71 -2.86 1.61
CA PRO A 125 -11.60 -3.89 1.09
C PRO A 125 -13.08 -3.62 1.45
N LEU A 126 -14.01 -4.26 0.74
CA LEU A 126 -15.43 -4.24 1.09
C LEU A 126 -15.66 -5.01 2.39
N LYS A 127 -16.15 -4.32 3.43
CA LYS A 127 -16.45 -4.86 4.75
C LYS A 127 -17.78 -5.61 4.73
N LEU A 128 -17.81 -6.79 5.35
CA LEU A 128 -19.00 -7.61 5.52
C LEU A 128 -19.20 -7.90 7.01
N THR A 129 -20.31 -7.44 7.57
CA THR A 129 -20.66 -7.66 8.98
C THR A 129 -21.96 -8.43 9.09
N LEU A 130 -21.93 -9.61 9.71
CA LEU A 130 -23.10 -10.42 9.99
C LEU A 130 -23.68 -10.06 11.35
N TYR A 131 -24.97 -9.73 11.36
CA TYR A 131 -25.74 -9.41 12.55
C TYR A 131 -26.80 -10.46 12.81
N GLU A 132 -26.97 -10.81 14.08
CA GLU A 132 -28.08 -11.62 14.60
C GLU A 132 -29.01 -10.75 15.45
N ASP A 133 -30.32 -10.97 15.31
CA ASP A 133 -31.29 -10.40 16.24
C ASP A 133 -31.17 -11.11 17.60
N VAL A 134 -31.00 -10.33 18.68
CA VAL A 134 -31.04 -10.85 20.05
C VAL A 134 -32.49 -10.85 20.53
N SER A 135 -33.06 -12.02 20.83
CA SER A 135 -34.35 -12.09 21.53
C SER A 135 -34.15 -11.52 22.94
N SER A 136 -34.91 -10.50 23.30
CA SER A 136 -34.96 -10.00 24.67
C SER A 136 -35.71 -11.01 25.53
N ASP A 137 -35.01 -12.04 26.00
CA ASP A 137 -35.50 -12.85 27.13
C ASP A 137 -35.30 -12.03 28.40
N ASN A 138 -36.27 -11.15 28.68
CA ASN A 138 -36.62 -10.72 30.02
C ASN A 138 -38.13 -10.45 30.00
N ASP A 139 -38.84 -11.27 30.76
CA ASP A 139 -40.27 -11.13 31.06
C ASP A 139 -40.62 -9.70 31.49
N GLU A 140 -41.63 -9.11 30.86
CA GLU A 140 -42.76 -8.53 31.57
C GLU A 140 -43.90 -8.21 30.59
N VAL A 141 -45.07 -8.73 30.90
CA VAL A 141 -46.32 -8.60 30.15
C VAL A 141 -46.78 -7.14 30.21
N HIS A 142 -46.72 -6.41 29.09
CA HIS A 142 -47.59 -5.26 28.87
C HIS A 142 -48.11 -5.21 27.43
N PHE A 143 -49.40 -5.50 27.29
CA PHE A 143 -50.20 -5.16 26.12
C PHE A 143 -50.26 -3.64 25.94
N ALA A 144 -49.86 -3.15 24.76
CA ALA A 144 -50.61 -2.19 23.92
C ALA A 144 -49.67 -1.36 23.03
N HIS A 145 -49.99 -1.35 21.74
CA HIS A 145 -49.62 -0.37 20.71
C HIS A 145 -48.49 0.62 21.03
N SER A 146 -47.28 0.26 20.63
CA SER A 146 -46.17 1.21 20.49
C SER A 146 -45.25 0.71 19.38
N LYS A 147 -44.70 1.65 18.60
CA LYS A 147 -43.83 1.43 17.44
C LYS A 147 -42.78 0.35 17.76
N LYS A 148 -42.55 -0.58 16.82
CA LYS A 148 -41.46 -1.57 16.89
C LYS A 148 -40.17 -0.87 17.32
N ASP A 149 -39.76 -1.05 18.57
CA ASP A 149 -38.38 -0.76 18.96
C ASP A 149 -37.46 -1.57 18.04
N PRO A 150 -36.38 -0.98 17.52
CA PRO A 150 -35.45 -1.72 16.67
C PRO A 150 -34.90 -2.89 17.50
N THR A 151 -35.12 -4.11 17.03
CA THR A 151 -34.50 -5.31 17.60
C THR A 151 -33.01 -5.04 17.73
N LYS A 152 -32.45 -5.25 18.94
CA LYS A 152 -31.02 -5.04 19.16
C LYS A 152 -30.26 -6.09 18.35
N LYS A 153 -29.72 -5.67 17.21
CA LYS A 153 -28.87 -6.47 16.34
C LYS A 153 -27.47 -6.52 16.93
N LYS A 154 -26.96 -7.73 17.17
CA LYS A 154 -25.59 -7.95 17.64
C LYS A 154 -24.72 -8.41 16.48
N ALA A 155 -23.58 -7.74 16.26
CA ALA A 155 -22.58 -8.23 15.30
C ALA A 155 -21.96 -9.53 15.83
N VAL A 156 -21.93 -10.57 15.00
CA VAL A 156 -21.43 -11.89 15.41
C VAL A 156 -20.29 -12.41 14.54
N ALA A 157 -20.23 -12.02 13.27
CA ALA A 157 -19.15 -12.42 12.36
C ALA A 157 -18.75 -11.28 11.42
N TYR A 158 -17.50 -11.30 10.97
CA TYR A 158 -16.88 -10.27 10.16
C TYR A 158 -16.01 -10.88 9.06
N GLY A 159 -15.98 -10.26 7.88
CA GLY A 159 -15.15 -10.67 6.76
C GLY A 159 -15.03 -9.54 5.74
N TYR A 160 -14.35 -9.81 4.63
CA TYR A 160 -14.17 -8.83 3.57
C TYR A 160 -14.09 -9.41 2.17
N VAL A 161 -14.28 -8.56 1.17
CA VAL A 161 -14.00 -8.84 -0.25
C VAL A 161 -12.97 -7.83 -0.76
N ASP A 162 -11.81 -8.31 -1.18
CA ASP A 162 -10.82 -7.47 -1.86
C ASP A 162 -11.25 -7.19 -3.30
N LEU A 163 -11.64 -5.93 -3.54
CA LEU A 163 -12.18 -5.49 -4.83
C LEU A 163 -11.10 -5.05 -5.82
N MET A 164 -9.86 -4.87 -5.37
CA MET A 164 -8.79 -4.34 -6.23
C MET A 164 -8.47 -5.25 -7.42
N GLN A 165 -8.77 -6.54 -7.30
CA GLN A 165 -8.59 -7.53 -8.36
C GLN A 165 -9.46 -7.32 -9.60
N PHE A 166 -10.49 -6.46 -9.51
CA PHE A 166 -11.39 -6.15 -10.62
C PHE A 166 -10.97 -4.89 -11.41
N PHE A 167 -9.91 -4.20 -10.95
CA PHE A 167 -9.34 -3.03 -11.62
C PHE A 167 -8.48 -3.46 -12.82
N LEU A 168 -9.16 -3.88 -13.88
CA LEU A 168 -8.55 -4.39 -15.11
C LEU A 168 -8.83 -3.45 -16.29
N ASN A 169 -7.94 -3.50 -17.29
CA ASN A 169 -8.11 -2.82 -18.58
C ASN A 169 -9.13 -3.46 -19.51
N LYS A 170 -9.81 -4.51 -19.04
CA LYS A 170 -10.87 -5.26 -19.71
C LYS A 170 -12.07 -5.42 -18.79
N ARG A 171 -13.20 -5.84 -19.36
CA ARG A 171 -14.37 -6.24 -18.56
C ARG A 171 -13.97 -7.36 -17.61
N ALA A 172 -14.39 -7.24 -16.35
CA ALA A 172 -14.10 -8.25 -15.35
C ALA A 172 -15.36 -9.07 -15.07
N HIS A 173 -15.18 -10.37 -14.86
CA HIS A 173 -16.22 -11.28 -14.39
C HIS A 173 -15.54 -12.43 -13.65
N SER A 174 -15.85 -12.60 -12.37
CA SER A 174 -15.26 -13.65 -11.56
C SER A 174 -16.20 -14.09 -10.45
N THR A 175 -16.08 -15.36 -10.07
CA THR A 175 -16.74 -15.92 -8.90
C THR A 175 -15.77 -15.90 -7.72
N VAL A 176 -16.18 -15.31 -6.59
CA VAL A 176 -15.34 -15.14 -5.39
C VAL A 176 -16.02 -15.80 -4.20
N GLY A 177 -15.30 -16.68 -3.51
CA GLY A 177 -15.74 -17.23 -2.22
C GLY A 177 -15.18 -16.40 -1.07
N THR A 178 -16.04 -15.97 -0.15
CA THR A 178 -15.67 -15.19 1.03
C THR A 178 -16.16 -15.88 2.29
N PHE A 179 -15.37 -15.79 3.36
CA PHE A 179 -15.71 -16.29 4.69
C PHE A 179 -15.85 -15.11 5.66
N LEU A 180 -16.91 -15.13 6.45
CA LEU A 180 -17.08 -14.26 7.61
C LEU A 180 -16.80 -15.11 8.84
N TYR A 181 -15.81 -14.69 9.61
CA TYR A 181 -15.36 -15.39 10.80
C TYR A 181 -16.00 -14.77 12.04
N PRO A 182 -16.28 -15.56 13.07
CA PRO A 182 -16.88 -15.06 14.29
C PRO A 182 -15.99 -14.00 14.96
N LEU A 183 -16.63 -13.00 15.55
CA LEU A 183 -15.96 -11.99 16.37
C LEU A 183 -15.58 -12.56 17.75
N ASP A 184 -16.38 -13.50 18.26
CA ASP A 184 -16.12 -14.22 19.49
C ASP A 184 -15.51 -15.59 19.19
N VAL A 185 -14.28 -15.80 19.68
CA VAL A 185 -13.47 -17.01 19.46
C VAL A 185 -14.19 -18.27 19.96
N SER A 186 -15.09 -18.14 20.93
CA SER A 186 -15.90 -19.23 21.47
C SER A 186 -16.79 -19.89 20.42
N PHE A 187 -17.09 -19.17 19.32
CA PHE A 187 -17.95 -19.63 18.23
C PHE A 187 -17.18 -19.95 16.95
N ALA A 188 -15.88 -20.28 17.03
CA ALA A 188 -14.98 -20.53 15.88
C ALA A 188 -15.56 -21.46 14.79
N SER A 189 -16.48 -22.38 15.12
CA SER A 189 -17.14 -23.28 14.17
C SER A 189 -18.25 -22.65 13.33
N ASP A 190 -18.71 -21.45 13.67
CA ASP A 190 -19.90 -20.81 13.09
C ASP A 190 -19.54 -19.82 11.97
N SER A 191 -18.53 -20.10 11.14
CA SER A 191 -18.22 -19.23 10.00
C SER A 191 -19.36 -19.17 8.99
N CYS A 192 -19.64 -17.99 8.43
CA CYS A 192 -20.56 -17.84 7.30
C CYS A 192 -19.77 -17.83 5.99
N LYS A 193 -20.23 -18.58 4.99
CA LYS A 193 -19.63 -18.60 3.65
C LYS A 193 -20.56 -17.93 2.66
N ILE A 194 -20.03 -17.02 1.85
CA ILE A 194 -20.73 -16.37 0.76
C ILE A 194 -19.99 -16.64 -0.55
N THR A 195 -20.73 -16.98 -1.59
CA THR A 195 -20.21 -17.02 -2.97
C THR A 195 -20.76 -15.82 -3.71
N TRP A 196 -19.88 -15.03 -4.28
CA TRP A 196 -20.19 -13.83 -5.05
C TRP A 196 -19.93 -14.06 -6.53
N GLU A 197 -20.75 -13.47 -7.36
CA GLU A 197 -20.45 -13.17 -8.75
C GLU A 197 -20.21 -11.67 -8.86
N ILE A 198 -19.00 -11.29 -9.24
CA ILE A 198 -18.58 -9.90 -9.29
C ILE A 198 -18.14 -9.58 -10.72
N TYR A 199 -18.70 -8.52 -11.29
CA TYR A 199 -18.44 -8.17 -12.67
C TYR A 199 -18.52 -6.67 -12.96
N SER A 200 -17.85 -6.26 -14.03
CA SER A 200 -17.93 -4.91 -14.60
C SER A 200 -18.30 -5.00 -16.08
N LEU A 201 -19.27 -4.18 -16.51
CA LEU A 201 -19.71 -4.14 -17.91
C LEU A 201 -18.75 -3.30 -18.78
N MET A 202 -17.92 -2.50 -18.15
CA MET A 202 -16.89 -1.67 -18.76
C MET A 202 -15.57 -1.88 -18.01
N PRO A 203 -14.42 -1.76 -18.70
CA PRO A 203 -13.14 -1.82 -18.02
C PRO A 203 -13.05 -0.68 -17.00
N ILE A 204 -12.62 -0.98 -15.77
CA ILE A 204 -12.52 0.06 -14.72
C ILE A 204 -11.33 0.98 -15.00
N ILE A 205 -10.29 0.40 -15.60
CA ILE A 205 -9.09 1.09 -16.03
C ILE A 205 -9.04 1.08 -17.55
N LYS A 206 -8.53 2.13 -18.17
CA LYS A 206 -8.32 2.15 -19.61
C LYS A 206 -7.00 2.82 -19.97
N GLU A 207 -6.63 3.88 -19.27
CA GLU A 207 -5.43 4.67 -19.52
C GLU A 207 -4.42 4.61 -18.37
N VAL A 208 -4.89 4.48 -17.12
CA VAL A 208 -3.99 4.35 -15.97
C VAL A 208 -3.22 3.04 -16.05
N LYS A 209 -1.91 3.12 -15.82
CA LYS A 209 -1.03 1.95 -15.76
C LYS A 209 -0.57 1.75 -14.33
N PHE A 210 -0.79 0.56 -13.79
CA PHE A 210 -0.25 0.19 -12.49
C PHE A 210 1.11 -0.41 -12.67
N SER A 211 2.15 0.24 -12.17
CA SER A 211 3.54 -0.18 -12.37
C SER A 211 4.10 -0.99 -11.20
N ASN A 212 3.54 -0.82 -9.99
CA ASN A 212 3.98 -1.58 -8.83
C ASN A 212 2.86 -1.71 -7.78
N VAL A 213 2.97 -2.70 -6.91
CA VAL A 213 2.16 -2.84 -5.69
C VAL A 213 3.12 -2.96 -4.52
N ILE A 214 2.95 -2.13 -3.50
CA ILE A 214 3.78 -2.08 -2.31
C ILE A 214 2.93 -2.46 -1.10
N PHE A 215 3.41 -3.40 -0.31
CA PHE A 215 2.86 -3.76 0.98
C PHE A 215 3.82 -3.29 2.07
N ILE A 216 3.29 -2.51 3.01
CA ILE A 216 4.04 -2.07 4.19
C ILE A 216 3.40 -2.72 5.41
N GLY A 217 4.14 -3.65 6.01
CA GLY A 217 3.73 -4.41 7.20
C GLY A 217 4.43 -3.91 8.45
N PHE A 218 3.67 -3.82 9.55
CA PHE A 218 4.21 -3.62 10.89
C PHE A 218 3.93 -4.88 11.70
N ALA A 219 4.99 -5.61 12.06
CA ALA A 219 4.84 -6.85 12.81
C ALA A 219 4.57 -6.56 14.29
N SER A 220 5.59 -6.21 15.07
CA SER A 220 5.46 -6.05 16.52
C SER A 220 6.55 -5.16 17.08
N LEU A 221 6.36 -4.74 18.33
CA LEU A 221 7.38 -4.11 19.17
C LEU A 221 7.95 -5.15 20.14
N PHE A 222 9.27 -5.17 20.28
CA PHE A 222 10.03 -6.13 21.10
C PHE A 222 10.90 -5.40 22.11
N ASN A 223 11.25 -6.10 23.20
CA ASN A 223 12.10 -5.59 24.29
C ASN A 223 11.57 -4.26 24.90
N ILE A 224 10.26 -4.09 24.96
CA ILE A 224 9.61 -2.87 25.44
C ILE A 224 9.49 -2.89 26.97
N ASP A 225 9.61 -1.72 27.60
CA ASP A 225 9.41 -1.53 29.04
C ASP A 225 8.02 -2.02 29.51
N ASP A 226 7.96 -2.60 30.72
CA ASP A 226 6.73 -3.14 31.31
C ASP A 226 5.58 -2.13 31.37
N ASN A 227 5.88 -0.85 31.59
CA ASN A 227 4.89 0.23 31.61
C ASN A 227 4.13 0.39 30.29
N LEU A 228 4.82 0.23 29.15
CA LEU A 228 4.21 0.29 27.83
C LEU A 228 3.54 -1.05 27.48
N LEU A 229 4.10 -2.17 27.96
CA LEU A 229 3.51 -3.50 27.78
C LEU A 229 2.12 -3.62 28.44
N GLU A 230 1.92 -3.00 29.60
CA GLU A 230 0.65 -3.05 30.33
C GLU A 230 -0.40 -2.04 29.85
N ASN A 231 0.00 -1.01 29.10
CA ASN A 231 -0.88 0.07 28.67
C ASN A 231 -0.78 0.29 27.14
N CYS A 232 -1.17 -0.73 26.39
CA CYS A 232 -1.01 -0.80 24.94
C CYS A 232 -2.28 -0.55 24.11
N ASP A 233 -3.46 -0.47 24.74
CA ASP A 233 -4.75 -0.37 24.02
C ASP A 233 -4.86 0.91 23.17
N ASP A 234 -4.25 2.00 23.63
CA ASP A 234 -4.29 3.33 23.00
C ASP A 234 -3.03 3.63 22.17
N LEU A 235 -2.19 2.63 21.96
CA LEU A 235 -0.86 2.78 21.39
C LEU A 235 -0.96 2.80 19.85
N VAL A 236 -0.22 3.71 19.22
CA VAL A 236 -0.24 3.95 17.78
C VAL A 236 1.20 3.99 17.27
N ALA A 237 1.43 3.34 16.13
CA ALA A 237 2.65 3.50 15.37
C ALA A 237 2.38 4.22 14.04
N THR A 238 3.21 5.19 13.67
CA THR A 238 3.11 5.88 12.38
C THR A 238 4.42 5.82 11.63
N LEU A 239 4.32 5.65 10.32
CA LEU A 239 5.43 5.76 9.39
C LEU A 239 5.25 7.04 8.57
N SER A 240 6.29 7.85 8.47
CA SER A 240 6.28 9.10 7.71
C SER A 240 7.59 9.31 6.98
N PHE A 241 7.57 9.95 5.82
CA PHE A 241 8.79 10.45 5.21
C PHE A 241 9.28 11.70 5.96
N GLN A 242 10.58 11.73 6.22
CA GLN A 242 11.27 12.85 6.83
C GLN A 242 12.55 13.17 6.04
N PRO A 243 12.82 14.45 5.74
CA PRO A 243 14.10 14.85 5.13
C PRO A 243 15.30 14.57 6.07
N LYS A 244 16.38 13.99 5.54
CA LYS A 244 17.64 13.73 6.30
C LYS A 244 18.37 15.03 6.66
N TYR A 245 18.29 16.06 5.80
CA TYR A 245 19.01 17.33 5.96
C TYR A 245 18.03 18.51 6.04
N SER A 246 18.21 19.39 7.03
CA SER A 246 17.43 20.63 7.13
C SER A 246 18.22 21.85 6.65
N ASN A 247 17.55 22.73 5.90
CA ASN A 247 17.93 24.14 5.86
C ASN A 247 17.46 24.77 7.18
N LYS A 248 18.41 25.32 7.95
CA LYS A 248 18.22 25.83 9.30
C LYS A 248 16.94 26.67 9.46
N GLY A 249 16.00 26.20 10.28
CA GLY A 249 14.96 27.05 10.89
C GLY A 249 13.50 26.66 10.66
N THR A 250 13.17 25.74 9.76
CA THR A 250 11.80 25.23 9.58
C THR A 250 11.59 23.92 10.36
N LYS A 251 10.45 23.81 11.06
CA LYS A 251 9.98 22.53 11.60
C LYS A 251 9.81 21.56 10.42
N TYR A 252 10.31 20.34 10.56
CA TYR A 252 10.14 19.27 9.57
C TYR A 252 8.65 19.12 9.24
N GLU A 253 8.29 19.33 7.97
CA GLU A 253 7.00 18.88 7.47
C GLU A 253 7.16 17.39 7.14
N LYS A 254 6.64 16.55 8.03
CA LYS A 254 6.61 15.10 7.84
C LYS A 254 5.47 14.76 6.88
N ILE A 255 5.73 13.88 5.93
CA ILE A 255 4.70 13.40 5.01
C ILE A 255 4.22 12.04 5.51
N PRO A 256 2.97 11.91 5.96
CA PRO A 256 2.47 10.64 6.51
C PRO A 256 2.38 9.57 5.42
N ILE A 257 2.76 8.34 5.77
CA ILE A 257 2.63 7.17 4.89
C ILE A 257 1.49 6.29 5.38
N CYS A 258 1.57 5.80 6.62
CA CYS A 258 0.56 4.93 7.20
C CYS A 258 0.58 4.92 8.74
N LYS A 259 -0.51 4.42 9.34
CA LYS A 259 -0.75 4.38 10.79
C LYS A 259 -1.22 2.99 11.19
N TYR A 260 -0.64 2.43 12.24
CA TYR A 260 -0.98 1.13 12.81
C TYR A 260 -1.49 1.27 14.25
N THR A 261 -2.53 0.51 14.60
CA THR A 261 -3.27 0.60 15.86
C THR A 261 -3.50 -0.77 16.50
N ALA A 262 -4.21 -0.80 17.63
CA ALA A 262 -4.68 -2.02 18.30
C ALA A 262 -3.56 -3.02 18.63
N PHE A 263 -2.56 -2.55 19.38
CA PHE A 263 -1.48 -3.39 19.88
C PHE A 263 -1.99 -4.31 20.99
N THR A 264 -1.57 -5.57 20.94
CA THR A 264 -1.96 -6.57 21.94
C THR A 264 -0.73 -7.21 22.57
N LYS A 265 -0.68 -7.25 23.90
CA LYS A 265 0.38 -7.97 24.62
C LYS A 265 0.19 -9.48 24.42
N LYS A 266 1.14 -10.14 23.74
CA LYS A 266 1.15 -11.60 23.59
C LYS A 266 2.58 -12.14 23.65
N ILE A 267 2.70 -13.41 24.01
CA ILE A 267 3.95 -14.16 23.89
C ILE A 267 4.33 -14.24 22.40
N ILE A 268 5.61 -14.04 22.07
CA ILE A 268 6.09 -13.99 20.67
C ILE A 268 5.66 -15.21 19.86
N TYR A 269 5.78 -16.42 20.42
CA TYR A 269 5.38 -17.66 19.75
C TYR A 269 3.86 -17.76 19.48
N GLN A 270 3.03 -17.09 20.30
CA GLN A 270 1.56 -17.15 20.23
C GLN A 270 0.94 -16.11 19.28
N GLN A 271 1.76 -15.32 18.56
CA GLN A 271 1.30 -14.29 17.62
C GLN A 271 0.41 -14.84 16.50
N SER A 272 -0.20 -13.98 15.66
CA SER A 272 -0.85 -14.43 14.43
C SER A 272 0.18 -14.88 13.38
N THR A 273 -0.13 -15.89 12.57
CA THR A 273 0.69 -16.26 11.39
C THR A 273 0.39 -15.40 10.17
N PHE A 274 -0.63 -14.55 10.21
CA PHE A 274 -1.05 -13.75 9.07
C PHE A 274 -1.04 -12.27 9.43
N TYR A 275 -0.67 -11.43 8.47
CA TYR A 275 -0.90 -10.00 8.56
C TYR A 275 -2.39 -9.68 8.47
N LYS A 276 -2.83 -8.65 9.15
CA LYS A 276 -4.21 -8.15 9.16
C LYS A 276 -4.30 -6.87 8.33
N TRP A 277 -5.42 -6.64 7.67
CA TRP A 277 -5.70 -5.35 7.05
C TRP A 277 -5.97 -4.31 8.13
N GLU A 278 -5.18 -3.23 8.15
CA GLU A 278 -5.34 -2.21 9.18
C GLU A 278 -6.70 -1.49 9.09
N ASN A 279 -7.15 -1.12 7.89
CA ASN A 279 -8.42 -0.41 7.68
C ASN A 279 -9.67 -1.26 7.95
N LEU A 280 -9.51 -2.57 8.14
CA LEU A 280 -10.60 -3.47 8.55
C LEU A 280 -10.75 -3.55 10.08
N LYS A 281 -9.79 -3.04 10.85
CA LYS A 281 -9.91 -2.97 12.30
C LYS A 281 -11.03 -2.00 12.67
N ASP A 282 -11.89 -2.44 13.58
CA ASP A 282 -13.02 -1.66 14.06
C ASP A 282 -13.07 -1.75 15.61
N PRO A 283 -12.78 -0.65 16.31
CA PRO A 283 -12.88 -0.58 17.76
C PRO A 283 -14.26 -0.88 18.32
N GLN A 284 -15.33 -0.55 17.59
CA GLN A 284 -16.71 -0.77 18.03
C GLN A 284 -17.05 -2.27 18.03
N LEU A 285 -16.51 -3.00 17.05
CA LEU A 285 -16.70 -4.44 16.92
C LEU A 285 -15.66 -5.26 17.72
N LYS A 286 -14.59 -4.62 18.19
CA LYS A 286 -13.44 -5.26 18.85
C LYS A 286 -12.92 -6.46 18.03
N ASN A 287 -12.87 -6.30 16.72
CA ASN A 287 -12.59 -7.38 15.78
C ASN A 287 -11.09 -7.72 15.62
N TYR A 288 -10.23 -7.13 16.46
CA TYR A 288 -8.77 -7.19 16.30
C TYR A 288 -8.21 -8.61 16.31
N ASP A 289 -8.83 -9.55 17.03
CA ASP A 289 -8.42 -10.96 17.09
C ASP A 289 -9.18 -11.87 16.13
N SER A 290 -10.14 -11.34 15.37
CA SER A 290 -10.90 -12.12 14.41
C SER A 290 -10.05 -12.51 13.19
N LEU A 291 -10.21 -13.74 12.71
CA LEU A 291 -9.67 -14.16 11.43
C LEU A 291 -10.32 -13.42 10.25
N GLY A 292 -11.45 -12.75 10.50
CA GLY A 292 -12.20 -11.97 9.52
C GLY A 292 -11.45 -10.79 8.93
N ILE A 293 -10.39 -10.32 9.57
CA ILE A 293 -9.55 -9.21 9.10
C ILE A 293 -8.16 -9.66 8.62
N CYS A 294 -7.86 -10.96 8.68
CA CYS A 294 -6.58 -11.51 8.23
C CYS A 294 -6.48 -11.46 6.70
N SER A 295 -5.34 -11.00 6.21
CA SER A 295 -4.92 -11.14 4.82
C SER A 295 -4.46 -12.57 4.51
N ASP A 296 -4.29 -12.87 3.23
CA ASP A 296 -3.68 -14.12 2.75
C ASP A 296 -2.15 -14.14 2.91
N ILE A 297 -1.54 -13.07 3.47
CA ILE A 297 -0.09 -12.92 3.60
C ILE A 297 0.40 -13.51 4.92
N GLU A 298 1.31 -14.49 4.81
CA GLU A 298 1.92 -15.18 5.95
C GLU A 298 3.11 -14.41 6.54
N LEU A 299 3.14 -14.30 7.87
CA LEU A 299 4.26 -13.87 8.68
C LEU A 299 5.04 -15.12 9.16
N PRO A 300 6.32 -15.28 8.81
CA PRO A 300 7.09 -16.46 9.16
C PRO A 300 7.54 -16.41 10.63
N LYS A 301 6.65 -16.77 11.57
CA LYS A 301 6.88 -16.71 13.03
C LYS A 301 8.21 -17.28 13.51
N ILE A 302 8.61 -18.44 12.97
CA ILE A 302 9.84 -19.15 13.38
C ILE A 302 11.09 -18.40 12.93
N LYS A 303 10.98 -17.61 11.86
CA LYS A 303 12.08 -16.89 11.20
C LYS A 303 11.91 -15.38 11.31
N LEU A 304 11.20 -14.93 12.35
CA LEU A 304 10.85 -13.52 12.52
C LEU A 304 12.08 -12.62 12.61
N PHE A 305 13.15 -13.12 13.23
CA PHE A 305 14.43 -12.42 13.38
C PHE A 305 15.47 -12.85 12.34
N ASP A 306 15.12 -13.72 11.39
CA ASP A 306 16.03 -14.14 10.34
C ASP A 306 16.08 -13.08 9.23
N LYS A 307 17.29 -12.75 8.75
CA LYS A 307 17.50 -11.89 7.58
C LYS A 307 16.91 -10.47 7.71
N LEU A 308 16.88 -9.94 8.93
CA LEU A 308 16.53 -8.54 9.17
C LEU A 308 17.66 -7.61 8.71
N LEU A 309 17.27 -6.48 8.12
CA LEU A 309 18.13 -5.31 7.92
C LEU A 309 18.06 -4.47 9.19
N CYS A 310 19.12 -4.55 9.99
CA CYS A 310 19.17 -3.92 11.29
C CYS A 310 19.63 -2.46 11.20
N THR A 311 19.15 -1.61 12.11
CA THR A 311 19.75 -0.29 12.34
C THR A 311 21.25 -0.46 12.59
N GLU A 312 22.06 0.36 11.90
CA GLU A 312 23.52 0.26 11.95
C GLU A 312 24.09 0.44 13.36
N ASN A 313 25.17 -0.29 13.67
CA ASN A 313 25.90 -0.19 14.94
C ASN A 313 25.04 -0.47 16.19
N VAL A 314 23.93 -1.19 16.04
CA VAL A 314 23.03 -1.53 17.14
C VAL A 314 23.05 -3.04 17.36
N ASP A 315 23.34 -3.44 18.60
CA ASP A 315 23.12 -4.82 19.03
C ASP A 315 21.68 -4.98 19.54
N PHE A 316 20.88 -5.74 18.79
CA PHE A 316 19.50 -6.06 19.13
C PHE A 316 19.39 -7.21 20.14
N ASN A 317 20.51 -7.87 20.46
CA ASN A 317 20.59 -9.00 21.38
C ASN A 317 19.58 -10.11 21.04
N PHE A 318 19.47 -10.46 19.75
CA PHE A 318 18.49 -11.47 19.29
C PHE A 318 18.68 -12.84 19.97
N SER A 319 19.90 -13.18 20.39
CA SER A 319 20.22 -14.40 21.16
C SER A 319 19.47 -14.47 22.49
N ASP A 320 19.14 -13.32 23.06
CA ASP A 320 18.59 -13.20 24.41
C ASP A 320 17.06 -13.15 24.41
N ILE A 321 16.46 -13.20 23.21
CA ILE A 321 15.01 -13.23 23.03
C ILE A 321 14.52 -14.67 23.09
N ASN A 322 13.76 -14.98 24.12
CA ASN A 322 13.12 -16.28 24.25
C ASN A 322 11.70 -16.23 23.68
N MET A 323 11.52 -16.78 22.47
CA MET A 323 10.22 -16.76 21.79
C MET A 323 9.04 -17.35 22.59
N LYS A 324 9.31 -18.25 23.56
CA LYS A 324 8.27 -18.93 24.35
C LYS A 324 7.84 -18.18 25.61
N ASP A 325 8.73 -17.35 26.14
CA ASP A 325 8.53 -16.72 27.44
C ASP A 325 8.44 -15.18 27.33
N ASP A 326 9.09 -14.59 26.34
CA ASP A 326 9.11 -13.14 26.17
C ASP A 326 7.80 -12.63 25.55
N TYR A 327 7.31 -11.53 26.10
CA TYR A 327 6.16 -10.78 25.60
C TYR A 327 6.59 -9.77 24.54
N ALA A 328 5.71 -9.54 23.57
CA ALA A 328 5.80 -8.47 22.59
C ALA A 328 4.45 -7.74 22.48
N LEU A 329 4.49 -6.49 22.02
CA LEU A 329 3.28 -5.78 21.62
C LEU A 329 3.01 -6.05 20.14
N VAL A 330 1.99 -6.85 19.90
CA VAL A 330 1.67 -7.44 18.60
C VAL A 330 0.65 -6.61 17.87
N CYS A 331 1.00 -6.19 16.67
CA CYS A 331 0.08 -5.55 15.73
C CYS A 331 -0.22 -6.50 14.56
N ASN A 332 0.83 -6.95 13.87
CA ASN A 332 0.79 -7.78 12.67
C ASN A 332 -0.19 -7.24 11.64
N SER A 333 -0.04 -5.97 11.29
CA SER A 333 -0.90 -5.26 10.34
C SER A 333 -0.16 -4.88 9.07
N MET A 334 -0.91 -4.68 7.99
CA MET A 334 -0.39 -4.25 6.71
C MET A 334 -1.27 -3.16 6.07
N HIS A 335 -0.60 -2.36 5.25
CA HIS A 335 -1.22 -1.47 4.25
C HIS A 335 -0.74 -1.86 2.85
N ARG A 336 -1.62 -1.73 1.85
CA ARG A 336 -1.29 -1.89 0.44
C ARG A 336 -1.32 -0.52 -0.25
N PHE A 337 -0.37 -0.31 -1.15
CA PHE A 337 -0.28 0.85 -2.03
C PHE A 337 -0.09 0.39 -3.48
N ILE A 338 -0.65 1.12 -4.43
CA ILE A 338 -0.52 0.84 -5.85
C ILE A 338 0.09 2.07 -6.51
N LEU A 339 1.19 1.85 -7.21
CA LEU A 339 1.89 2.92 -7.91
C LEU A 339 1.46 2.94 -9.37
N THR A 340 1.23 4.14 -9.88
CA THR A 340 1.21 4.38 -11.32
C THR A 340 2.61 4.46 -11.90
N ASP A 341 2.74 4.40 -13.23
CA ASP A 341 4.01 4.68 -13.93
C ASP A 341 4.65 6.01 -13.48
N LYS A 342 3.84 7.09 -13.40
CA LYS A 342 4.29 8.40 -12.95
C LYS A 342 4.75 8.40 -11.49
N MET A 343 4.00 7.75 -10.60
CA MET A 343 4.33 7.65 -9.18
C MET A 343 5.59 6.82 -8.94
N HIS A 344 5.76 5.71 -9.66
CA HIS A 344 6.95 4.86 -9.59
C HIS A 344 8.19 5.63 -10.00
N ILE A 345 8.17 6.29 -11.17
CA ILE A 345 9.31 7.11 -11.64
C ILE A 345 9.60 8.26 -10.65
N ALA A 346 8.56 8.87 -10.07
CA ALA A 346 8.74 9.91 -9.07
C ALA A 346 9.40 9.37 -7.79
N LEU A 347 8.91 8.24 -7.27
CA LEU A 347 9.45 7.62 -6.06
C LEU A 347 10.89 7.15 -6.28
N GLU A 348 11.19 6.49 -7.40
CA GLU A 348 12.54 6.09 -7.79
C GLU A 348 13.49 7.30 -7.78
N LYS A 349 13.11 8.41 -8.41
CA LYS A 349 13.93 9.64 -8.40
C LYS A 349 14.20 10.19 -7.00
N HIS A 350 13.21 10.14 -6.11
CA HIS A 350 13.41 10.61 -4.73
C HIS A 350 14.34 9.68 -3.94
N LEU A 351 14.23 8.37 -4.16
CA LEU A 351 15.09 7.36 -3.53
C LEU A 351 16.54 7.46 -4.02
N VAL A 352 16.76 7.76 -5.31
CA VAL A 352 18.11 7.98 -5.87
C VAL A 352 18.84 9.14 -5.18
N CYS A 353 18.12 10.22 -4.84
CA CYS A 353 18.74 11.40 -4.22
C CYS A 353 19.09 11.20 -2.74
N ASP A 354 18.59 10.13 -2.11
CA ASP A 354 18.79 9.80 -0.69
C ASP A 354 18.50 10.97 0.28
N GLU A 355 17.54 11.82 -0.08
CA GLU A 355 17.21 13.03 0.70
C GLU A 355 16.27 12.76 1.87
N HIS A 356 15.61 11.60 1.87
CA HIS A 356 14.54 11.26 2.81
C HIS A 356 14.81 9.91 3.47
N GLU A 357 14.37 9.78 4.72
CA GLU A 357 14.29 8.54 5.47
C GLU A 357 12.85 8.32 5.93
N ILE A 358 12.51 7.09 6.32
CA ILE A 358 11.24 6.82 6.99
C ILE A 358 11.45 6.88 8.49
N ILE A 359 10.75 7.78 9.16
CA ILE A 359 10.66 7.81 10.62
C ILE A 359 9.52 6.90 11.07
N VAL A 360 9.80 6.06 12.06
CA VAL A 360 8.84 5.20 12.78
C VAL A 360 8.61 5.83 14.13
N GLU A 361 7.38 6.28 14.42
CA GLU A 361 7.04 6.95 15.68
C GLU A 361 5.97 6.18 16.43
N ILE A 362 6.15 6.07 17.74
CA ILE A 362 5.23 5.38 18.65
C ILE A 362 4.71 6.38 19.67
N PHE A 363 3.39 6.57 19.72
CA PHE A 363 2.72 7.47 20.64
C PHE A 363 1.38 6.88 21.10
N LYS A 364 0.69 7.57 22.02
CA LYS A 364 -0.67 7.23 22.43
C LYS A 364 -1.67 8.12 21.70
N GLU A 365 -2.77 7.55 21.20
CA GLU A 365 -3.79 8.31 20.48
C GLU A 365 -4.45 9.38 21.36
N SER A 366 -4.54 9.16 22.67
CA SER A 366 -4.96 10.18 23.66
C SER A 366 -3.97 11.33 23.85
N GLU A 367 -2.68 11.12 23.58
CA GLU A 367 -1.60 12.09 23.78
C GLU A 367 -0.69 12.20 22.52
N PRO A 368 -1.20 12.61 21.35
CA PRO A 368 -0.46 12.55 20.08
C PRO A 368 0.74 13.51 20.02
N ALA A 369 0.79 14.52 20.90
CA ALA A 369 1.91 15.46 20.99
C ALA A 369 3.14 14.86 21.70
N LYS A 370 2.98 13.74 22.40
CA LYS A 370 4.02 13.11 23.20
C LYS A 370 4.47 11.81 22.55
N MET A 371 5.60 11.88 21.85
CA MET A 371 6.25 10.71 21.27
C MET A 371 6.96 9.90 22.37
N PHE A 372 6.68 8.60 22.47
CA PHE A 372 7.34 7.71 23.43
C PHE A 372 8.62 7.14 22.85
N LEU A 373 8.56 6.66 21.62
CA LEU A 373 9.69 6.04 20.93
C LEU A 373 9.72 6.50 19.47
N GLN A 374 10.92 6.62 18.93
CA GLN A 374 11.17 6.92 17.52
C GLN A 374 12.34 6.08 17.00
N GLY A 375 12.28 5.72 15.72
CA GLY A 375 13.34 5.03 14.99
C GLY A 375 13.36 5.45 13.53
N PHE A 376 14.38 5.05 12.78
CA PHE A 376 14.61 5.49 11.41
C PHE A 376 14.93 4.30 10.51
N ILE A 377 14.43 4.35 9.27
CA ILE A 377 14.66 3.35 8.22
C ILE A 377 15.33 4.07 7.04
N ASP A 378 16.51 3.58 6.67
CA ASP A 378 17.18 4.01 5.45
C ASP A 378 16.55 3.33 4.22
N LEU A 379 16.28 4.14 3.20
CA LEU A 379 15.57 3.73 1.99
C LEU A 379 16.51 3.36 0.85
N SER A 380 17.80 3.64 1.00
CA SER A 380 18.84 3.36 0.01
C SER A 380 18.83 1.90 -0.47
N VAL A 381 18.44 0.96 0.40
CA VAL A 381 18.35 -0.47 0.06
C VAL A 381 17.37 -0.77 -1.08
N PHE A 382 16.32 0.04 -1.27
CA PHE A 382 15.35 -0.18 -2.35
C PHE A 382 15.91 0.16 -3.74
N MET A 383 17.03 0.87 -3.80
CA MET A 383 17.74 1.16 -5.06
C MET A 383 18.65 0.00 -5.50
N TYR A 384 18.74 -1.08 -4.73
CA TYR A 384 19.47 -2.26 -5.14
C TYR A 384 18.66 -3.11 -6.13
N PRO A 385 19.24 -3.51 -7.28
CA PRO A 385 18.51 -4.28 -8.26
C PRO A 385 18.04 -5.63 -7.71
N GLY A 386 16.81 -6.01 -8.06
CA GLY A 386 16.23 -7.28 -7.60
C GLY A 386 15.71 -7.28 -6.16
N VAL A 387 15.83 -6.15 -5.44
CA VAL A 387 15.22 -6.00 -4.11
C VAL A 387 13.71 -5.80 -4.25
N THR A 388 12.96 -6.82 -3.86
CA THR A 388 11.49 -6.78 -3.79
C THR A 388 10.97 -6.90 -2.37
N ASN A 389 11.76 -7.42 -1.43
CA ASN A 389 11.29 -7.71 -0.08
C ASN A 389 12.39 -7.50 0.94
N CYS A 390 12.10 -6.65 1.93
CA CYS A 390 12.99 -6.26 3.01
C CYS A 390 12.22 -6.21 4.33
N SER A 391 12.75 -6.87 5.36
CA SER A 391 12.31 -6.73 6.74
C SER A 391 13.38 -5.99 7.52
N PHE A 392 13.01 -4.93 8.22
CA PHE A 392 13.90 -4.06 8.97
C PHE A 392 13.70 -4.28 10.47
N GLY A 393 14.81 -4.47 11.19
CA GLY A 393 14.86 -4.36 12.64
C GLY A 393 15.21 -2.92 13.01
N VAL A 394 14.21 -2.15 13.42
CA VAL A 394 14.33 -0.70 13.64
C VAL A 394 14.52 -0.44 15.13
N GLU A 395 15.69 0.07 15.51
CA GLU A 395 15.93 0.52 16.87
C GLU A 395 14.98 1.67 17.24
N LEU A 396 14.39 1.58 18.43
CA LEU A 396 13.47 2.56 18.96
C LEU A 396 14.03 3.23 20.21
N LYS A 397 14.21 4.55 20.14
CA LYS A 397 14.72 5.39 21.22
C LYS A 397 13.72 6.49 21.59
N PRO A 398 13.66 6.94 22.85
CA PRO A 398 12.88 8.13 23.19
C PRO A 398 13.35 9.36 22.38
N PRO A 399 12.43 10.24 21.94
CA PRO A 399 12.80 11.45 21.23
C PRO A 399 13.71 12.33 22.11
N MET A 400 14.81 12.83 21.55
CA MET A 400 15.67 13.77 22.28
C MET A 400 14.92 15.09 22.48
N THR A 401 14.58 15.41 23.73
CA THR A 401 14.04 16.71 24.11
C THR A 401 15.03 17.79 23.68
N SER A 402 14.58 18.77 22.89
CA SER A 402 15.41 19.83 22.32
C SER A 402 16.25 20.57 23.38
N LEU A 403 17.50 20.17 23.54
CA LEU A 403 18.56 20.94 24.18
C LEU A 403 19.61 21.20 23.10
N ASN A 404 19.51 22.39 22.51
CA ASN A 404 20.54 23.06 21.72
C ASN A 404 21.24 22.21 20.64
N LEU A 405 20.54 22.06 19.51
CA LEU A 405 21.09 21.59 18.25
C LEU A 405 22.03 22.65 17.64
N SER A 406 23.18 22.90 18.27
CA SER A 406 24.24 23.75 17.71
C SER A 406 25.66 23.22 17.89
N THR A 407 25.86 22.00 18.41
CA THR A 407 27.23 21.46 18.59
C THR A 407 27.45 19.98 18.24
N SER A 408 26.46 19.18 17.80
CA SER A 408 26.68 17.74 17.59
C SER A 408 27.03 17.30 16.16
N LEU A 409 27.48 18.20 15.28
CA LEU A 409 28.03 17.82 13.97
C LEU A 409 29.56 17.69 13.94
N LYS A 410 30.22 17.76 15.11
CA LYS A 410 31.67 17.55 15.23
C LYS A 410 32.01 16.87 16.56
N SER A 411 31.77 15.56 16.64
CA SER A 411 32.54 14.59 17.46
C SER A 411 31.74 13.29 17.63
N TRP A 412 31.90 12.37 16.68
CA TRP A 412 31.50 10.97 16.87
C TRP A 412 32.57 10.12 17.60
N GLU A 413 33.63 10.74 18.11
CA GLU A 413 34.70 10.04 18.85
C GLU A 413 34.68 10.27 20.38
N GLY A 414 33.65 10.92 20.93
CA GLY A 414 33.59 11.31 22.35
C GLY A 414 32.43 10.75 23.17
N TYR A 415 31.73 9.72 22.67
CA TYR A 415 30.41 9.33 23.20
C TYR A 415 30.43 8.30 24.35
N GLU A 416 31.59 7.77 24.75
CA GLU A 416 31.68 6.73 25.80
C GLU A 416 31.76 7.27 27.25
N SER A 417 32.15 8.53 27.49
CA SER A 417 32.55 8.93 28.86
C SER A 417 31.49 9.65 29.70
N PHE A 418 30.30 9.94 29.18
CA PHE A 418 29.27 10.71 29.91
C PHE A 418 28.02 9.91 30.34
N TYR A 419 27.82 8.70 29.82
CA TYR A 419 26.68 7.84 30.19
C TYR A 419 26.93 6.95 31.42
N ASN A 420 28.18 6.83 31.88
CA ASN A 420 28.55 5.90 32.96
C ASN A 420 28.39 6.44 34.39
N LYS A 421 27.68 7.56 34.64
CA LYS A 421 27.66 8.15 36.00
C LYS A 421 26.32 8.45 36.65
N THR A 422 25.17 8.11 36.05
CA THR A 422 23.89 8.43 36.73
C THR A 422 22.72 7.48 36.58
N TYR A 423 22.92 6.26 36.06
CA TYR A 423 21.92 5.19 36.12
C TYR A 423 22.60 3.82 36.30
N HIS A 424 23.24 3.63 37.45
CA HIS A 424 23.53 2.28 37.95
C HIS A 424 22.28 1.78 38.68
N ASN A 425 21.42 1.05 37.94
CA ASN A 425 20.68 -0.08 38.49
C ASN A 425 20.63 -1.15 37.40
N GLU A 426 21.11 -2.33 37.78
CA GLU A 426 21.41 -3.50 36.96
C GLU A 426 20.13 -4.20 36.48
N ILE A 427 19.71 -3.90 35.25
CA ILE A 427 19.04 -4.86 34.36
C ILE A 427 19.66 -4.56 32.99
N LEU A 428 20.17 -5.56 32.28
CA LEU A 428 20.64 -5.40 30.90
C LEU A 428 19.57 -4.64 30.12
N LYS A 429 19.82 -3.38 29.75
CA LYS A 429 18.89 -2.60 28.93
C LYS A 429 18.86 -3.24 27.55
N LYS A 430 17.93 -4.16 27.35
CA LYS A 430 17.63 -4.73 26.05
C LYS A 430 17.21 -3.59 25.12
N THR A 431 17.72 -3.61 23.90
CA THR A 431 17.39 -2.62 22.88
C THR A 431 15.94 -2.79 22.46
N SER A 432 15.10 -1.78 22.67
CA SER A 432 13.72 -1.72 22.15
C SER A 432 13.74 -1.61 20.63
N PHE A 433 12.91 -2.39 19.94
CA PHE A 433 12.85 -2.33 18.48
C PHE A 433 11.49 -2.70 17.89
N ALA A 434 11.26 -2.25 16.65
CA ALA A 434 10.14 -2.66 15.81
C ALA A 434 10.62 -3.51 14.64
N ILE A 435 9.77 -4.41 14.16
CA ILE A 435 9.96 -5.04 12.85
C ILE A 435 8.99 -4.43 11.86
N VAL A 436 9.53 -3.68 10.90
CA VAL A 436 8.80 -3.09 9.77
C VAL A 436 9.22 -3.78 8.51
N THR A 437 8.28 -4.08 7.63
CA THR A 437 8.52 -4.92 6.47
C THR A 437 7.94 -4.27 5.23
N PHE A 438 8.73 -4.20 4.17
CA PHE A 438 8.35 -3.66 2.87
C PHE A 438 8.45 -4.75 1.83
N CYS A 439 7.42 -4.84 1.00
CA CYS A 439 7.34 -5.86 -0.02
C CYS A 439 6.67 -5.32 -1.28
N MET A 440 7.40 -5.33 -2.37
CA MET A 440 7.05 -4.76 -3.66
C MET A 440 6.90 -5.87 -4.69
N LYS A 441 6.01 -5.69 -5.65
CA LYS A 441 5.82 -6.66 -6.74
C LYS A 441 6.98 -6.69 -7.71
N LEU A 442 7.51 -5.53 -8.03
CA LEU A 442 8.70 -5.35 -8.85
C LEU A 442 9.75 -4.53 -8.08
N PRO A 443 11.05 -4.76 -8.31
CA PRO A 443 12.09 -3.86 -7.79
C PRO A 443 11.86 -2.43 -8.27
N MET A 444 12.17 -1.44 -7.42
CA MET A 444 11.99 -0.02 -7.75
C MET A 444 12.89 0.47 -8.89
N THR A 445 13.98 -0.25 -9.16
CA THR A 445 14.92 0.02 -10.25
C THR A 445 14.46 -0.50 -11.62
N ASN A 446 13.35 -1.26 -11.66
CA ASN A 446 12.85 -1.81 -12.91
C ASN A 446 12.03 -0.78 -13.69
N SER A 447 11.91 -0.99 -14.99
CA SER A 447 11.04 -0.18 -15.85
C SER A 447 9.62 -0.16 -15.30
N ALA A 448 9.01 1.03 -15.24
CA ALA A 448 7.66 1.26 -14.75
C ALA A 448 6.59 0.84 -15.78
N GLU A 449 6.66 -0.41 -16.23
CA GLU A 449 5.71 -1.03 -17.17
C GLU A 449 4.40 -1.42 -16.46
N ASP A 450 3.30 -1.52 -17.20
CA ASP A 450 2.01 -1.92 -16.62
C ASP A 450 2.07 -3.37 -16.15
N LEU A 451 1.79 -3.61 -14.86
CA LEU A 451 1.72 -4.93 -14.24
C LEU A 451 0.73 -5.83 -14.95
N ASN A 452 -0.37 -5.28 -15.49
CA ASN A 452 -1.33 -6.06 -16.26
C ASN A 452 -0.73 -6.57 -17.58
N GLU A 453 0.19 -5.80 -18.18
CA GLU A 453 0.94 -6.19 -19.39
C GLU A 453 2.12 -7.12 -19.05
N ALA A 454 2.86 -6.82 -17.98
CA ALA A 454 4.03 -7.59 -17.55
C ALA A 454 3.67 -8.99 -17.04
N TYR A 455 2.55 -9.12 -16.32
CA TYR A 455 2.06 -10.39 -15.78
C TYR A 455 0.91 -10.99 -16.62
N ASN A 456 0.78 -10.59 -17.89
CA ASN A 456 -0.29 -10.99 -18.82
C ASN A 456 -0.24 -12.51 -19.11
N VAL A 457 -0.71 -13.31 -18.16
CA VAL A 457 -0.84 -14.76 -18.26
C VAL A 457 -2.29 -15.11 -17.98
N ASN A 458 -3.03 -15.31 -19.06
CA ASN A 458 -4.21 -16.16 -19.05
C ASN A 458 -3.90 -17.45 -18.24
N GLU A 459 -4.80 -17.80 -17.31
CA GLU A 459 -5.00 -19.14 -16.71
C GLU A 459 -4.31 -19.57 -15.40
N MET A 460 -3.56 -18.74 -14.69
CA MET A 460 -3.32 -19.02 -13.26
C MET A 460 -3.62 -17.82 -12.38
N GLN A 461 -4.65 -17.99 -11.56
CA GLN A 461 -5.25 -17.05 -10.59
C GLN A 461 -4.25 -16.57 -9.51
N GLN A 462 -3.13 -15.96 -9.89
CA GLN A 462 -2.32 -15.16 -8.98
C GLN A 462 -2.82 -13.74 -9.10
N ASN A 463 -3.79 -13.37 -8.26
CA ASN A 463 -4.21 -11.99 -8.15
C ASN A 463 -2.99 -11.14 -7.76
N ILE A 464 -2.56 -10.26 -8.67
CA ILE A 464 -1.37 -9.41 -8.55
C ILE A 464 -1.45 -8.53 -7.29
N PHE A 465 -2.64 -8.23 -6.81
CA PHE A 465 -2.86 -7.37 -5.64
C PHE A 465 -2.98 -8.13 -4.32
N LYS A 466 -2.92 -9.48 -4.32
CA LYS A 466 -3.13 -10.28 -3.10
C LYS A 466 -1.88 -10.63 -2.33
N ASP A 467 -0.74 -10.77 -3.00
CA ASP A 467 0.42 -11.39 -2.35
C ASP A 467 1.73 -10.97 -3.02
N CYS A 468 2.66 -10.38 -2.28
CA CYS A 468 4.04 -10.15 -2.73
C CYS A 468 5.06 -11.14 -2.12
N TRP A 469 4.61 -12.04 -1.24
CA TRP A 469 5.38 -12.99 -0.43
C TRP A 469 5.39 -14.42 -0.96
N ARG A 470 4.47 -14.79 -1.86
CA ARG A 470 4.48 -16.10 -2.53
C ARG A 470 5.70 -16.25 -3.44
N THR A 471 6.79 -16.71 -2.85
CA THR A 471 7.99 -17.21 -3.53
C THR A 471 7.75 -18.59 -4.18
N LYS A 472 6.50 -18.95 -4.53
CA LYS A 472 6.26 -20.07 -5.44
C LYS A 472 6.27 -19.52 -6.85
N VAL A 473 7.48 -19.20 -7.31
CA VAL A 473 7.80 -19.22 -8.73
C VAL A 473 7.31 -20.58 -9.23
N VAL A 474 6.30 -20.57 -10.08
CA VAL A 474 5.99 -21.72 -10.93
C VAL A 474 7.29 -22.02 -11.65
N LYS A 475 7.96 -23.12 -11.28
CA LYS A 475 9.18 -23.57 -11.93
C LYS A 475 8.88 -23.81 -13.41
N ARG A 476 9.06 -22.78 -14.25
CA ARG A 476 9.30 -22.98 -15.68
C ARG A 476 10.78 -23.31 -15.81
N GLY A 477 11.08 -24.61 -15.84
CA GLY A 477 12.42 -25.15 -16.00
C GLY A 477 13.29 -25.12 -14.74
N PRO A 478 14.40 -25.89 -14.73
CA PRO A 478 15.43 -25.73 -13.72
C PRO A 478 15.94 -24.28 -13.80
N PRO A 479 16.06 -23.55 -12.67
CA PRO A 479 16.68 -22.24 -12.69
C PRO A 479 18.06 -22.37 -13.33
N LEU A 480 18.33 -21.55 -14.34
CA LEU A 480 19.70 -21.36 -14.81
C LEU A 480 20.53 -20.97 -13.58
N SER A 481 21.72 -21.54 -13.41
CA SER A 481 22.60 -21.16 -12.31
C SER A 481 22.82 -19.64 -12.35
N LYS A 482 22.96 -18.98 -11.20
CA LYS A 482 23.21 -17.52 -11.13
C LYS A 482 24.28 -17.07 -12.13
N ASP A 483 25.36 -17.85 -12.24
CA ASP A 483 26.45 -17.65 -13.21
C ASP A 483 26.00 -17.59 -14.66
N ARG A 484 24.98 -18.36 -15.04
CA ARG A 484 24.47 -18.42 -16.41
C ARG A 484 23.55 -17.25 -16.72
N THR A 485 22.70 -16.85 -15.77
CA THR A 485 21.90 -15.62 -15.87
C THR A 485 22.80 -14.39 -15.94
N CYS A 486 23.89 -14.36 -15.17
CA CYS A 486 24.86 -13.26 -15.22
C CYS A 486 25.62 -13.21 -16.54
N LYS A 487 26.07 -14.35 -17.07
CA LYS A 487 26.66 -14.42 -18.42
C LYS A 487 25.71 -13.93 -19.50
N GLU A 488 24.40 -14.20 -19.36
CA GLU A 488 23.38 -13.71 -20.29
C GLU A 488 23.21 -12.19 -20.20
N HIS A 489 23.16 -11.59 -19.00
CA HIS A 489 23.13 -10.13 -18.84
C HIS A 489 24.38 -9.46 -19.41
N TYR A 490 25.57 -9.99 -19.12
CA TYR A 490 26.85 -9.50 -19.67
C TYR A 490 26.87 -9.57 -21.20
N LYS A 491 26.41 -10.69 -21.77
CA LYS A 491 26.30 -10.85 -23.22
C LYS A 491 25.31 -9.86 -23.84
N GLU A 492 24.16 -9.63 -23.22
CA GLU A 492 23.16 -8.67 -23.71
C GLU A 492 23.67 -7.22 -23.66
N PHE A 493 24.48 -6.89 -22.65
CA PHE A 493 25.14 -5.60 -22.58
C PHE A 493 26.17 -5.45 -23.71
N ASP A 494 27.06 -6.42 -23.88
CA ASP A 494 28.07 -6.43 -24.94
C ASP A 494 27.44 -6.34 -26.33
N GLU A 495 26.37 -7.10 -26.60
CA GLU A 495 25.64 -7.02 -27.87
C GLU A 495 25.01 -5.64 -28.10
N ASN A 496 24.56 -4.95 -27.05
CA ASN A 496 24.02 -3.60 -27.17
C ASN A 496 25.14 -2.58 -27.47
N ILE A 497 26.26 -2.66 -26.76
CA ILE A 497 27.43 -1.82 -27.03
C ILE A 497 27.94 -2.02 -28.46
N LEU A 498 28.03 -3.27 -28.94
CA LEU A 498 28.41 -3.57 -30.32
C LEU A 498 27.43 -2.99 -31.34
N ARG A 499 26.12 -3.05 -31.07
CA ARG A 499 25.10 -2.42 -31.94
C ARG A 499 25.24 -0.90 -31.97
N LEU A 500 25.55 -0.28 -30.83
CA LEU A 500 25.80 1.16 -30.74
C LEU A 500 27.05 1.55 -31.53
N ILE A 501 28.14 0.82 -31.39
CA ILE A 501 29.37 1.03 -32.16
C ILE A 501 29.10 0.88 -33.65
N HIS A 502 28.41 -0.19 -34.08
CA HIS A 502 28.05 -0.38 -35.48
C HIS A 502 27.14 0.73 -36.03
N TYR A 503 26.22 1.24 -35.21
CA TYR A 503 25.36 2.36 -35.60
C TYR A 503 26.16 3.65 -35.78
N LEU A 504 27.10 3.93 -34.88
CA LEU A 504 27.99 5.09 -34.95
C LEU A 504 28.90 5.03 -36.18
N ASP A 505 29.49 3.86 -36.44
CA ASP A 505 30.39 3.60 -37.57
C ASP A 505 29.65 3.71 -38.92
N LYS A 506 28.40 3.20 -38.99
CA LYS A 506 27.59 3.22 -40.21
C LYS A 506 27.05 4.60 -40.58
N ASN A 507 26.79 5.47 -39.60
CA ASN A 507 26.16 6.77 -39.83
C ASN A 507 27.13 7.95 -39.85
N ASN A 508 28.41 7.74 -39.55
CA ASN A 508 29.56 8.59 -39.83
C ASN A 508 29.36 10.13 -39.71
N GLU A 509 28.54 10.61 -38.78
CA GLU A 509 28.40 12.04 -38.48
C GLU A 509 27.71 12.26 -37.12
N LEU A 510 28.46 12.85 -36.18
CA LEU A 510 27.95 13.56 -35.01
C LEU A 510 27.28 14.87 -35.49
N SER A 511 26.15 14.80 -36.19
CA SER A 511 25.29 15.99 -36.38
C SER A 511 24.31 16.09 -35.20
N THR A 512 24.71 16.89 -34.23
CA THR A 512 24.14 17.00 -32.86
C THR A 512 22.70 17.56 -32.76
N SER A 513 21.97 17.74 -33.86
CA SER A 513 20.61 18.32 -33.83
C SER A 513 19.46 17.35 -34.14
N GLU A 514 19.65 16.35 -35.01
CA GLU A 514 18.53 15.51 -35.50
C GLU A 514 18.37 14.17 -34.77
N ASN A 515 19.42 13.66 -34.11
CA ASN A 515 19.41 12.32 -33.49
C ASN A 515 19.27 12.32 -31.95
N LYS A 516 18.85 13.43 -31.33
CA LYS A 516 18.71 13.50 -29.85
C LYS A 516 17.76 12.44 -29.29
N SER A 517 16.66 12.13 -29.96
CA SER A 517 15.70 11.13 -29.50
C SER A 517 16.28 9.71 -29.52
N PHE A 518 17.07 9.37 -30.56
CA PHE A 518 17.76 8.08 -30.66
C PHE A 518 18.81 7.94 -29.55
N PHE A 519 19.70 8.93 -29.39
CA PHE A 519 20.73 8.89 -28.34
C PHE A 519 20.13 8.86 -26.93
N CYS A 520 19.08 9.64 -26.64
CA CYS A 520 18.39 9.57 -25.36
C CYS A 520 17.79 8.18 -25.12
N SER A 521 17.15 7.57 -26.12
CA SER A 521 16.61 6.21 -26.00
C SER A 521 17.71 5.17 -25.77
N GLN A 522 18.87 5.31 -26.40
CA GLN A 522 19.98 4.41 -26.21
C GLN A 522 20.67 4.57 -24.85
N ILE A 523 20.79 5.80 -24.34
CA ILE A 523 21.27 6.05 -22.98
C ILE A 523 20.34 5.40 -21.96
N THR A 524 19.02 5.52 -22.13
CA THR A 524 18.04 4.83 -21.28
C THR A 524 18.20 3.31 -21.37
N ASN A 525 18.41 2.76 -22.57
CA ASN A 525 18.64 1.32 -22.77
C ASN A 525 19.96 0.80 -22.18
N ILE A 526 21.01 1.63 -22.14
CA ILE A 526 22.26 1.30 -21.48
C ILE A 526 22.07 1.33 -19.97
N SER A 527 21.44 2.39 -19.44
CA SER A 527 21.15 2.53 -18.01
C SER A 527 20.33 1.36 -17.47
N SER A 528 19.31 0.90 -18.21
CA SER A 528 18.48 -0.23 -17.79
C SER A 528 19.21 -1.58 -17.84
N ARG A 529 20.29 -1.70 -18.61
CA ARG A 529 21.11 -2.93 -18.71
C ARG A 529 22.31 -2.96 -17.76
N ILE A 530 22.78 -1.82 -17.28
CA ILE A 530 23.88 -1.76 -16.30
C ILE A 530 23.43 -2.28 -14.94
N LEU A 531 22.20 -1.97 -14.50
CA LEU A 531 21.70 -2.36 -13.17
C LEU A 531 21.67 -3.89 -12.97
N PRO A 532 21.22 -4.71 -13.94
CA PRO A 532 21.37 -6.17 -13.87
C PRO A 532 22.82 -6.67 -13.76
N LEU A 533 23.80 -5.98 -14.37
CA LEU A 533 25.22 -6.34 -14.25
C LEU A 533 25.75 -6.03 -12.84
N ILE A 534 25.42 -4.85 -12.30
CA ILE A 534 25.72 -4.49 -10.92
C ILE A 534 25.14 -5.54 -9.98
N SER A 535 23.92 -6.03 -10.24
CA SER A 535 23.32 -7.09 -9.44
C SER A 535 24.10 -8.40 -9.48
N CYS A 536 24.75 -8.72 -10.60
CA CYS A 536 25.54 -9.93 -10.75
C CYS A 536 26.82 -9.92 -9.91
N ASP A 537 27.46 -8.76 -9.81
CA ASP A 537 28.73 -8.61 -9.11
C ASP A 537 28.54 -8.23 -7.63
N PHE A 538 27.42 -7.58 -7.29
CA PHE A 538 27.24 -6.96 -5.97
C PHE A 538 26.02 -7.46 -5.18
N ASN A 539 25.11 -8.26 -5.75
CA ASN A 539 23.93 -8.79 -5.02
C ASN A 539 24.21 -10.15 -4.35
N GLU A 540 25.37 -10.27 -3.69
CA GLU A 540 25.66 -11.35 -2.76
C GLU A 540 25.42 -10.88 -1.32
N ARG A 541 24.62 -11.62 -0.56
CA ARG A 541 24.30 -11.27 0.82
C ARG A 541 25.49 -11.59 1.73
N TYR A 542 26.25 -10.57 2.10
CA TYR A 542 27.23 -10.65 3.18
C TYR A 542 26.69 -9.95 4.43
N PRO A 543 26.82 -10.54 5.63
CA PRO A 543 26.55 -9.81 6.86
C PRO A 543 27.54 -8.65 6.98
N THR A 544 27.03 -7.45 7.24
CA THR A 544 27.80 -6.22 7.45
C THR A 544 27.32 -5.53 8.71
N GLU A 545 28.23 -5.00 9.52
CA GLU A 545 27.90 -4.33 10.78
C GLU A 545 27.61 -2.82 10.59
N THR A 546 28.15 -2.23 9.52
CA THR A 546 28.04 -0.79 9.23
C THR A 546 27.73 -0.55 7.75
N ASN A 547 27.10 0.59 7.43
CA ASN A 547 26.92 1.01 6.04
C ASN A 547 28.26 1.32 5.36
N ILE A 548 29.30 1.68 6.12
CA ILE A 548 30.65 1.86 5.56
C ILE A 548 31.20 0.53 5.08
N GLU A 549 31.05 -0.56 5.85
CA GLU A 549 31.46 -1.89 5.42
C GLU A 549 30.68 -2.35 4.18
N PHE A 550 29.38 -2.05 4.15
CA PHE A 550 28.53 -2.26 2.98
C PHE A 550 29.07 -1.50 1.76
N VAL A 551 29.39 -0.21 1.88
CA VAL A 551 29.94 0.65 0.81
C VAL A 551 31.38 0.27 0.39
N VAL A 552 32.25 -0.11 1.33
CA VAL A 552 33.65 -0.46 1.06
C VAL A 552 33.77 -1.80 0.33
N ARG A 553 32.90 -2.77 0.64
CA ARG A 553 32.86 -4.05 -0.08
C ARG A 553 32.23 -3.93 -1.47
N LEU A 554 31.56 -2.81 -1.78
CA LEU A 554 31.03 -2.47 -3.11
C LEU A 554 32.09 -1.90 -4.07
N PHE A 555 33.25 -1.45 -3.56
CA PHE A 555 34.36 -0.96 -4.38
C PHE A 555 35.69 -1.57 -3.92
N PRO A 556 35.90 -2.89 -4.06
CA PRO A 556 37.22 -3.45 -3.87
C PRO A 556 38.03 -3.09 -5.12
N TYR A 557 38.82 -2.00 -5.04
CA TYR A 557 39.87 -1.57 -5.98
C TYR A 557 39.81 -2.07 -7.44
#